data_AF-A0A6G8QDI7-F1
#
_entry.id   AF-A0A6G8QDI7-F1
#
_cell.length_a   1.000
_cell.length_b   1.000
_cell.length_c   1.000
_cell.angle_alpha   90.00
_cell.angle_beta   90.00
_cell.angle_gamma   90.00
#
_symmetry.space_group_name_H-M   'P 1'
#
loop_
_entity.id
_entity.type
_entity.pdbx_description
1 polymer ?
#
loop_
_entity_poly.entity_id
_entity_poly.type
_entity_poly.pdbx_seq_one_letter_code
_entity_poly.pdbx_strand_id
1 'polypeptide(L)'
;MIRTSRPGNLKAPWWRRDVAARGRMEAGIRSRYPGIEISGSAKKLTYELDLDLEVYEARRITIVFKAGEPASCVEVFADGPTESPHRYGERRLCMWYPADPPELRWLPEHRLVGLIEMARLHLFREEYWRRTGGWDVGEWLGPEIHPGEEEAEETANEAGAAG
;
A
#
# COMPACT_ATOMS: atom_id res chain seq x y z
N MET A 1 -36.80 -8.61 -17.12
CA MET A 1 -35.81 -8.96 -18.15
C MET A 1 -34.44 -9.06 -17.47
N ILE A 2 -34.05 -10.25 -17.02
CA ILE A 2 -32.78 -10.46 -16.31
C ILE A 2 -31.70 -10.58 -17.39
N ARG A 3 -30.85 -9.55 -17.53
CA ARG A 3 -29.65 -9.64 -18.38
C ARG A 3 -28.67 -10.58 -17.70
N THR A 4 -28.62 -11.82 -18.17
CA THR A 4 -27.56 -12.75 -17.82
C THR A 4 -26.25 -12.26 -18.43
N SER A 5 -25.36 -11.78 -17.58
CA SER A 5 -24.00 -11.38 -17.96
C SER A 5 -23.29 -12.57 -18.61
N ARG A 6 -22.74 -12.39 -19.82
CA ARG A 6 -21.85 -13.37 -20.44
C ARG A 6 -20.67 -13.63 -19.50
N PRO A 7 -20.18 -14.87 -19.37
CA PRO A 7 -19.01 -15.16 -18.55
C PRO A 7 -17.82 -14.44 -19.18
N GLY A 8 -17.45 -13.28 -18.60
CA GLY A 8 -16.29 -12.52 -19.01
C GLY A 8 -15.04 -13.38 -18.82
N ASN A 9 -14.12 -13.28 -19.77
CA ASN A 9 -12.85 -14.00 -19.78
C ASN A 9 -12.16 -13.87 -18.40
N LEU A 10 -12.23 -14.93 -17.57
CA LEU A 10 -11.68 -14.95 -16.21
C LEU A 10 -10.15 -14.74 -16.18
N LYS A 11 -9.48 -14.81 -17.34
CA LYS A 11 -8.04 -14.57 -17.51
C LYS A 11 -7.67 -13.07 -17.56
N ALA A 12 -8.63 -12.17 -17.74
CA ALA A 12 -8.34 -10.74 -17.75
C ALA A 12 -8.16 -10.21 -16.32
N PRO A 13 -7.21 -9.29 -16.08
CA PRO A 13 -7.03 -8.68 -14.76
C PRO A 13 -8.29 -7.91 -14.34
N TRP A 14 -8.48 -7.77 -13.03
CA TRP A 14 -9.73 -7.23 -12.46
C TRP A 14 -10.08 -5.85 -13.02
N TRP A 15 -9.10 -4.99 -13.25
CA TRP A 15 -9.29 -3.62 -13.77
C TRP A 15 -9.72 -3.57 -15.25
N ARG A 16 -9.60 -4.68 -15.98
CA ARG A 16 -10.14 -4.84 -17.34
C ARG A 16 -11.49 -5.53 -17.34
N ARG A 17 -11.69 -6.48 -16.42
CA ARG A 17 -12.95 -7.22 -16.26
C ARG A 17 -14.07 -6.35 -15.67
N ASP A 18 -13.72 -5.47 -14.73
CA ASP A 18 -14.64 -4.58 -14.05
C ASP A 18 -14.15 -3.13 -14.11
N VAL A 19 -14.42 -2.48 -15.25
CA VAL A 19 -14.09 -1.08 -15.49
C VAL A 19 -14.83 -0.16 -14.51
N ALA A 20 -16.03 -0.56 -14.05
CA ALA A 20 -16.79 0.23 -13.09
C ALA A 20 -16.15 0.19 -11.70
N ALA A 21 -15.64 -0.97 -11.25
CA ALA A 21 -14.87 -1.07 -10.02
C ALA A 21 -13.58 -0.24 -10.09
N ARG A 22 -12.86 -0.29 -11.22
CA ARG A 22 -11.72 0.59 -11.44
C ARG A 22 -12.13 2.06 -11.34
N GLY A 23 -13.21 2.47 -12.00
CA GLY A 23 -13.71 3.85 -11.93
C GLY A 23 -14.09 4.31 -10.52
N ARG A 24 -14.68 3.42 -9.70
CA ARG A 24 -14.96 3.69 -8.28
C ARG A 24 -13.69 3.84 -7.46
N MET A 25 -12.70 2.97 -7.68
CA MET A 25 -11.40 3.04 -7.03
C MET A 25 -10.65 4.33 -7.42
N GLU A 26 -10.68 4.75 -8.68
CA GLU A 26 -10.03 5.97 -9.18
C GLU A 26 -10.81 7.25 -8.87
N ALA A 27 -12.01 7.18 -8.30
CA ALA A 27 -12.88 8.33 -8.10
C ALA A 27 -12.19 9.44 -7.29
N GLY A 28 -12.11 10.64 -7.88
CA GLY A 28 -11.51 11.84 -7.28
C GLY A 28 -10.01 11.99 -7.46
N ILE A 29 -9.31 10.98 -8.00
CA ILE A 29 -7.83 10.99 -8.00
C ILE A 29 -7.22 12.15 -8.78
N ARG A 30 -7.72 12.43 -10.00
CA ARG A 30 -7.20 13.54 -10.82
C ARG A 30 -7.53 14.91 -10.26
N SER A 31 -8.58 15.02 -9.44
CA SER A 31 -8.91 16.28 -8.76
C SER A 31 -7.94 16.55 -7.61
N ARG A 32 -7.49 15.51 -6.91
CA ARG A 32 -6.58 15.63 -5.76
C ARG A 32 -5.10 15.60 -6.16
N TYR A 33 -4.79 14.86 -7.22
CA TYR A 33 -3.46 14.61 -7.76
C TYR A 33 -3.47 14.88 -9.27
N PRO A 34 -3.49 16.16 -9.71
CA PRO A 34 -3.63 16.51 -11.12
C PRO A 34 -2.45 16.05 -11.98
N GLY A 35 -1.26 15.91 -11.40
CA GLY A 35 -0.05 15.41 -12.07
C GLY A 35 0.09 13.89 -12.10
N ILE A 36 -0.93 13.12 -11.67
CA ILE A 36 -0.81 11.66 -11.63
C ILE A 36 -0.73 11.06 -13.04
N GLU A 37 0.30 10.27 -13.26
CA GLU A 37 0.52 9.52 -14.48
C GLU A 37 -0.06 8.12 -14.32
N ILE A 38 -0.83 7.67 -15.31
CA ILE A 38 -1.50 6.36 -15.29
C ILE A 38 -1.08 5.59 -16.52
N SER A 39 -0.45 4.44 -16.33
CA SER A 39 -0.05 3.55 -17.41
C SER A 39 -0.55 2.13 -17.17
N GLY A 40 -0.82 1.39 -18.24
CA GLY A 40 -1.40 0.05 -18.12
C GLY A 40 -0.96 -0.88 -19.23
N SER A 41 -0.73 -2.14 -18.87
CA SER A 41 -0.44 -3.24 -19.79
C SER A 41 -1.41 -4.40 -19.55
N ALA A 42 -1.18 -5.54 -20.19
CA ALA A 42 -1.91 -6.77 -19.87
C ALA A 42 -1.54 -7.33 -18.50
N LYS A 43 -0.34 -6.97 -17.98
CA LYS A 43 0.24 -7.55 -16.76
C LYS A 43 0.21 -6.61 -15.55
N LYS A 44 0.15 -5.30 -15.76
CA LYS A 44 0.24 -4.29 -14.70
C LYS A 44 -0.66 -3.08 -14.98
N LEU A 45 -1.14 -2.44 -13.93
CA LEU A 45 -1.70 -1.10 -13.93
C LEU A 45 -0.90 -0.28 -12.93
N THR A 46 -0.31 0.82 -13.40
CA THR A 46 0.65 1.64 -12.65
C THR A 46 0.16 3.07 -12.52
N TYR A 47 0.33 3.63 -11.33
CA TYR A 47 0.13 5.04 -11.05
C TYR A 47 1.42 5.64 -10.52
N GLU A 48 1.80 6.81 -11.02
CA GLU A 48 2.99 7.52 -10.57
C GLU A 48 2.67 8.98 -10.29
N LEU A 49 3.22 9.52 -9.21
CA LEU A 49 3.04 10.90 -8.82
C LEU A 49 4.13 11.35 -7.86
N ASP A 50 4.36 12.66 -7.83
CA ASP A 50 5.11 13.29 -6.76
C ASP A 50 4.18 13.56 -5.59
N LEU A 51 4.54 13.01 -4.43
CA LEU A 51 3.76 13.08 -3.21
C LEU A 51 4.39 14.09 -2.26
N ASP A 52 3.67 15.19 -2.05
CA ASP A 52 4.00 16.17 -1.03
C ASP A 52 3.88 15.55 0.37
N LEU A 53 4.93 15.74 1.18
CA LEU A 53 5.04 15.30 2.58
C LEU A 53 4.99 16.50 3.56
N GLU A 54 4.41 17.62 3.10
CA GLU A 54 4.18 18.84 3.86
C GLU A 54 5.48 19.55 4.27
N VAL A 55 6.04 19.17 5.42
CA VAL A 55 7.26 19.79 5.98
C VAL A 55 8.54 19.09 5.53
N TYR A 56 8.41 17.95 4.86
CA TYR A 56 9.51 17.14 4.37
C TYR A 56 9.61 17.16 2.84
N GLU A 57 10.75 16.69 2.34
CA GLU A 57 10.98 16.56 0.90
C GLU A 57 9.93 15.67 0.25
N ALA A 58 9.35 16.14 -0.86
CA ALA A 58 8.41 15.35 -1.64
C ALA A 58 9.07 14.07 -2.17
N ARG A 59 8.27 13.02 -2.35
CA ARG A 59 8.75 11.71 -2.85
C ARG A 59 8.00 11.29 -4.09
N ARG A 60 8.71 10.76 -5.08
CA ARG A 60 8.08 10.07 -6.20
C ARG A 60 7.60 8.72 -5.71
N ILE A 61 6.29 8.47 -5.81
CA ILE A 61 5.72 7.17 -5.51
C ILE A 61 5.22 6.46 -6.78
N THR A 62 5.35 5.14 -6.78
CA THR A 62 4.84 4.26 -7.84
C THR A 62 3.92 3.22 -7.21
N ILE A 63 2.66 3.18 -7.64
CA ILE A 63 1.65 2.22 -7.19
C ILE A 63 1.42 1.21 -8.30
N VAL A 64 1.52 -0.09 -8.00
CA VAL A 64 1.44 -1.16 -8.99
C VAL A 64 0.40 -2.20 -8.60
N PHE A 65 -0.59 -2.39 -9.48
CA PHE A 65 -1.49 -3.53 -9.46
C PHE A 65 -1.01 -4.59 -10.46
N LYS A 66 -0.85 -5.84 -10.02
CA LYS A 66 -0.38 -6.97 -10.86
C LYS A 66 -1.54 -7.83 -11.36
N ALA A 67 -1.41 -8.35 -12.58
CA ALA A 67 -2.43 -9.20 -13.16
C ALA A 67 -2.41 -10.55 -12.46
N GLY A 68 -3.59 -11.08 -12.14
CA GLY A 68 -3.74 -12.31 -11.36
C GLY A 68 -3.88 -12.07 -9.86
N GLU A 69 -3.52 -10.89 -9.37
CA GLU A 69 -3.66 -10.52 -7.97
C GLU A 69 -4.96 -9.75 -7.71
N PRO A 70 -5.59 -9.90 -6.52
CA PRO A 70 -6.66 -9.02 -6.10
C PRO A 70 -6.11 -7.60 -5.93
N ALA A 71 -7.00 -6.61 -6.01
CA ALA A 71 -6.62 -5.20 -5.87
C ALA A 71 -5.94 -4.90 -4.52
N SER A 72 -6.33 -5.59 -3.44
CA SER A 72 -5.74 -5.44 -2.11
C SER A 72 -4.25 -5.86 -2.02
N CYS A 73 -3.74 -6.65 -2.97
CA CYS A 73 -2.31 -7.00 -3.08
C CYS A 73 -1.52 -5.93 -3.87
N VAL A 74 -1.85 -4.66 -3.67
CA VAL A 74 -1.20 -3.53 -4.33
C VAL A 74 0.20 -3.31 -3.77
N GLU A 75 1.17 -3.02 -4.63
CA GLU A 75 2.52 -2.65 -4.21
C GLU A 75 2.72 -1.14 -4.34
N VAL A 76 3.32 -0.53 -3.33
CA VAL A 76 3.70 0.88 -3.34
C VAL A 76 5.21 0.98 -3.18
N PHE A 77 5.84 1.75 -4.06
CA PHE A 77 7.26 2.04 -4.05
C PHE A 77 7.46 3.54 -3.87
N ALA A 78 8.57 3.92 -3.25
CA ALA A 78 9.00 5.30 -3.14
C ALA A 78 10.50 5.42 -3.43
N ASP A 79 10.88 6.58 -3.97
CA ASP A 79 12.29 6.99 -4.06
C ASP A 79 12.83 7.48 -2.71
N GLY A 80 14.05 8.03 -2.73
CA GLY A 80 14.71 8.59 -1.55
C GLY A 80 15.44 7.55 -0.68
N PRO A 81 15.71 7.89 0.59
CA PRO A 81 16.38 7.00 1.53
C PRO A 81 15.66 5.67 1.70
N THR A 82 16.44 4.60 1.77
CA THR A 82 15.95 3.22 1.88
C THR A 82 15.97 2.70 3.32
N GLU A 83 16.71 3.36 4.20
CA GLU A 83 16.76 3.02 5.62
C GLU A 83 15.45 3.39 6.30
N SER A 84 14.76 2.37 6.79
CA SER A 84 13.49 2.46 7.51
C SER A 84 13.12 1.07 8.05
N PRO A 85 12.52 0.97 9.25
CA PRO A 85 12.02 -0.29 9.79
C PRO A 85 10.87 -0.90 8.95
N HIS A 86 10.16 -0.10 8.15
CA HIS A 86 8.95 -0.54 7.46
C HIS A 86 9.09 -0.56 5.93
N ARG A 87 10.17 -1.17 5.41
CA ARG A 87 10.35 -1.42 3.98
C ARG A 87 10.60 -2.90 3.67
N TYR A 88 10.03 -3.35 2.56
CA TYR A 88 10.35 -4.65 1.96
C TYR A 88 11.47 -4.49 0.94
N GLY A 89 12.69 -4.88 1.31
CA GLY A 89 13.87 -4.57 0.52
C GLY A 89 14.07 -3.05 0.41
N GLU A 90 14.70 -2.58 -0.67
CA GLU A 90 15.16 -1.19 -0.74
C GLU A 90 14.03 -0.16 -0.91
N ARG A 91 13.02 -0.43 -1.76
CA ARG A 91 12.11 0.61 -2.26
C ARG A 91 10.63 0.35 -2.06
N ARG A 92 10.24 -0.89 -1.73
CA ARG A 92 8.83 -1.23 -1.57
C ARG A 92 8.42 -0.90 -0.14
N LEU A 93 7.45 -0.01 0.01
CA LEU A 93 6.92 0.33 1.32
C LEU A 93 6.21 -0.88 1.92
N CYS A 94 6.38 -1.08 3.22
CA CYS A 94 5.51 -1.96 3.99
C CYS A 94 4.16 -1.24 4.17
N MET A 95 3.37 -1.29 3.10
CA MET A 95 1.95 -0.96 3.19
C MET A 95 1.30 -2.16 3.89
N TRP A 96 0.61 -1.89 5.01
CA TRP A 96 -0.10 -2.83 5.89
C TRP A 96 -0.41 -4.21 5.31
N TYR A 97 -0.19 -5.26 6.11
CA TYR A 97 -0.10 -6.63 5.64
C TYR A 97 -1.39 -7.06 4.91
N PRO A 98 -1.31 -7.69 3.72
CA PRO A 98 -2.51 -8.09 2.99
C PRO A 98 -3.44 -9.03 3.76
N ALA A 99 -2.99 -9.70 4.82
CA ALA A 99 -3.85 -10.51 5.68
C ALA A 99 -4.34 -9.80 6.95
N ASP A 100 -3.94 -8.53 7.17
CA ASP A 100 -4.46 -7.74 8.28
C ASP A 100 -5.99 -7.60 8.18
N PRO A 101 -6.66 -7.41 9.32
CA PRO A 101 -8.07 -7.06 9.35
C PRO A 101 -8.41 -5.91 8.37
N PRO A 102 -9.60 -5.92 7.74
CA PRO A 102 -10.07 -4.88 6.81
C PRO A 102 -9.87 -3.44 7.30
N GLU A 103 -9.86 -3.24 8.61
CA GLU A 103 -9.71 -1.96 9.29
C GLU A 103 -8.29 -1.39 9.19
N LEU A 104 -7.29 -2.23 8.89
CA LEU A 104 -5.87 -1.87 8.90
C LEU A 104 -5.23 -1.90 7.51
N ARG A 105 -5.76 -2.72 6.59
CA ARG A 105 -5.27 -2.80 5.22
C ARG A 105 -6.04 -1.89 4.26
N TRP A 106 -5.41 -1.56 3.15
CA TRP A 106 -6.11 -0.89 2.07
C TRP A 106 -7.06 -1.84 1.34
N LEU A 107 -8.28 -1.37 1.09
CA LEU A 107 -9.27 -2.03 0.26
C LEU A 107 -9.71 -1.11 -0.89
N PRO A 108 -10.14 -1.64 -2.05
CA PRO A 108 -10.60 -0.83 -3.17
C PRO A 108 -11.70 0.17 -2.82
N GLU A 109 -12.51 -0.13 -1.82
CA GLU A 109 -13.58 0.70 -1.27
C GLU A 109 -13.03 1.98 -0.61
N HIS A 110 -11.80 1.94 -0.09
CA HIS A 110 -11.08 3.10 0.44
C HIS A 110 -10.59 4.04 -0.67
N ARG A 111 -10.71 3.61 -1.93
CA ARG A 111 -10.28 4.31 -3.14
C ARG A 111 -8.77 4.51 -3.20
N LEU A 112 -8.28 4.81 -4.39
CA LEU A 112 -6.86 5.03 -4.62
C LEU A 112 -6.35 6.29 -3.91
N VAL A 113 -7.21 7.28 -3.67
CA VAL A 113 -6.88 8.43 -2.82
C VAL A 113 -6.50 7.97 -1.41
N GLY A 114 -7.27 7.06 -0.79
CA GLY A 114 -6.94 6.53 0.53
C GLY A 114 -5.58 5.82 0.57
N LEU A 115 -5.23 5.06 -0.46
CA LEU A 115 -3.92 4.41 -0.55
C LEU A 115 -2.77 5.43 -0.60
N ILE A 116 -2.95 6.52 -1.36
CA ILE A 116 -1.94 7.58 -1.46
C ILE A 116 -1.76 8.29 -0.12
N GLU A 117 -2.85 8.54 0.62
CA GLU A 117 -2.78 9.13 1.96
C GLU A 117 -2.09 8.20 2.96
N MET A 118 -2.36 6.88 2.89
CA MET A 118 -1.62 5.89 3.69
C MET A 118 -0.12 5.92 3.36
N ALA A 119 0.25 6.04 2.08
CA ALA A 119 1.65 6.16 1.65
C ALA A 119 2.29 7.47 2.14
N ARG A 120 1.55 8.59 2.13
CA ARG A 120 2.03 9.87 2.68
C ARG A 120 2.37 9.72 4.16
N LEU A 121 1.44 9.17 4.94
CA LEU A 121 1.63 8.97 6.38
C LEU A 121 2.82 8.05 6.66
N HIS A 122 2.95 6.96 5.88
CA HIS A 122 4.09 6.06 6.01
C HIS A 122 5.41 6.80 5.78
N LEU A 123 5.57 7.49 4.64
CA LEU A 123 6.80 8.22 4.31
C LEU A 123 7.11 9.35 5.30
N PHE A 124 6.09 10.01 5.82
CA PHE A 124 6.24 11.01 6.88
C PHE A 124 6.84 10.39 8.15
N ARG A 125 6.34 9.23 8.58
CA ARG A 125 6.84 8.50 9.75
C ARG A 125 8.29 8.08 9.57
N GLU A 126 8.66 7.59 8.38
CA GLU A 126 10.05 7.24 8.10
C GLU A 126 10.99 8.44 8.22
N GLU A 127 10.58 9.60 7.71
CA GLU A 127 11.40 10.80 7.79
C GLU A 127 11.52 11.33 9.22
N TYR A 128 10.44 11.25 10.01
CA TYR A 128 10.49 11.57 11.42
C TYR A 128 11.40 10.62 12.21
N TRP A 129 11.29 9.30 11.98
CA TRP A 129 12.16 8.29 12.56
C TRP A 129 13.64 8.54 12.25
N ARG A 130 13.97 8.84 10.98
CA ARG A 130 15.34 9.21 10.59
C ARG A 130 15.84 10.43 11.35
N ARG A 131 15.02 11.47 11.47
CA ARG A 131 15.40 12.75 12.10
C ARG A 131 15.56 12.67 13.61
N THR A 132 14.85 11.76 14.26
CA THR A 132 14.89 11.58 15.72
C THR A 132 16.02 10.65 16.18
N GLY A 133 16.70 9.97 15.25
CA GLY A 133 17.88 9.15 15.57
C GLY A 133 17.99 7.83 14.81
N GLY A 134 17.07 7.55 13.88
CA GLY A 134 17.12 6.37 13.03
C GLY A 134 17.27 5.07 13.84
N TRP A 135 18.18 4.20 13.43
CA TRP A 135 18.39 2.90 14.08
C TRP A 135 18.93 3.00 15.52
N ASP A 136 19.51 4.13 15.91
CA ASP A 136 20.07 4.29 17.25
C ASP A 136 18.96 4.58 18.27
N VAL A 137 18.17 5.63 18.01
CA VAL A 137 17.16 6.16 18.94
C VAL A 137 15.94 6.77 18.22
N GLY A 138 15.73 6.45 16.95
CA GLY A 138 14.65 7.01 16.14
C GLY A 138 13.28 6.57 16.65
N GLU A 139 12.35 7.53 16.72
CA GLU A 139 10.97 7.33 17.13
C GLU A 139 10.08 7.10 15.91
N TRP A 140 9.29 6.03 15.90
CA TRP A 140 8.25 5.82 14.89
C TRP A 140 6.90 6.35 15.39
N LEU A 141 6.27 7.22 14.60
CA LEU A 141 4.97 7.79 14.98
C LEU A 141 3.81 6.86 14.62
N GLY A 142 3.27 6.17 15.61
CA GLY A 142 2.06 5.34 15.48
C GLY A 142 2.35 3.85 15.73
N PRO A 143 1.42 2.95 15.39
CA PRO A 143 1.62 1.53 15.60
C PRO A 143 2.81 1.00 14.79
N GLU A 144 3.69 0.26 15.45
CA GLU A 144 4.82 -0.47 14.85
C GLU A 144 4.48 -1.95 14.60
N ILE A 145 3.51 -2.49 15.33
CA ILE A 145 3.13 -3.91 15.31
C ILE A 145 1.76 -4.08 14.66
N HIS A 146 1.61 -5.11 13.84
CA HIS A 146 0.32 -5.51 13.30
C HIS A 146 -0.52 -6.18 14.42
N PRO A 147 -1.78 -5.76 14.66
CA PRO A 147 -2.68 -6.47 15.56
C PRO A 147 -2.77 -7.96 15.21
N GLY A 148 -2.27 -8.82 16.11
CA GLY A 148 -2.14 -10.27 15.91
C GLY A 148 -0.71 -10.80 15.81
N GLU A 149 0.30 -9.94 15.66
CA GLU A 149 1.73 -10.34 15.75
C GLU A 149 2.18 -10.54 17.20
N GLU A 150 1.57 -9.87 18.18
CA GLU A 150 1.85 -10.07 19.61
C GLU A 150 1.62 -11.54 20.04
N GLU A 151 0.60 -12.21 19.51
CA GLU A 151 0.30 -13.63 19.83
C GLU A 151 1.30 -14.61 19.20
N ALA A 152 1.98 -14.23 18.11
CA ALA A 152 2.92 -15.11 17.40
C ALA A 152 4.28 -15.20 18.10
N GLU A 153 4.71 -14.12 18.79
CA GLU A 153 5.97 -14.11 19.54
C GLU A 153 5.82 -14.77 20.92
N GLU A 154 4.66 -14.63 21.56
CA GLU A 154 4.36 -15.26 22.86
C GLU A 154 4.22 -16.79 22.74
N THR A 155 3.60 -17.29 21.67
CA THR A 155 3.49 -18.74 21.40
C THR A 155 4.82 -19.39 21.00
N ALA A 156 5.77 -18.63 20.45
CA ALA A 156 7.12 -19.12 20.16
C ALA A 156 8.00 -19.21 21.42
N ASN A 157 7.83 -18.28 22.38
CA ASN A 157 8.58 -18.29 23.64
C ASN A 157 8.09 -19.35 24.64
N GLU A 158 6.79 -19.67 24.68
CA GLU A 158 6.29 -20.76 25.54
C GLU A 158 6.69 -22.17 25.06
N ALA A 159 6.89 -22.35 23.74
CA ALA A 159 7.36 -23.62 23.18
C ALA A 159 8.87 -23.88 23.43
N GLY A 160 9.64 -22.87 23.84
CA GLY A 160 11.08 -22.95 24.12
C GLY A 160 11.44 -23.05 25.61
N ALA A 161 10.48 -22.84 26.52
CA ALA A 161 10.72 -22.84 27.98
C ALA A 161 10.41 -24.20 28.66
N ALA A 162 9.95 -25.19 27.91
CA ALA A 162 9.80 -26.58 28.38
C ALA A 162 10.98 -27.44 27.92
N GLY A 163 12.17 -27.14 28.45
CA GLY A 163 13.40 -27.94 28.32
C GLY A 163 13.87 -28.44 29.68
#